data_AF-A0A1Q5HTG0-F1
#
_entry.id   AF-A0A1Q5HTG0-F1
#
_cell.length_a   1.000
_cell.length_b   1.000
_cell.length_c   1.000
_cell.angle_alpha   90.00
_cell.angle_beta   90.00
_cell.angle_gamma   90.00
#
_symmetry.space_group_name_H-M   'P 1'
#
loop_
_entity.id
_entity.type
_entity.pdbx_description
1 polymer ?
#
loop_
_entity_poly.entity_id
_entity_poly.type
_entity_poly.pdbx_seq_one_letter_code
_entity_poly.pdbx_strand_id
1 'polypeptide(L)'
;MTYGSIVHDPTSSLDADIPLDRSLHEQLAATVLSWTPGDDSLPPTADIEQVALRLTGYANLLVREVQSTAMALPRDGQASTVAARTLAHIAIGEAIRRLSVPPVPGRHPLRVAQSQARLVRALHVALDRVLAAAPVSVTSP
;
A
#
# COMPACT_ATOMS: atom_id res chain seq x y z
N MET A 1 2.58 -26.71 7.22
CA MET A 1 2.54 -25.48 6.39
C MET A 1 1.36 -24.66 6.85
N THR A 2 1.62 -23.60 7.61
CA THR A 2 0.58 -22.77 8.22
C THR A 2 0.46 -21.51 7.37
N TYR A 3 -0.60 -21.41 6.57
CA TYR A 3 -0.92 -20.22 5.81
C TYR A 3 -1.47 -19.16 6.77
N GLY A 4 -0.64 -18.16 7.11
CA GLY A 4 -1.09 -16.97 7.83
C GLY A 4 -1.87 -16.06 6.88
N SER A 5 -3.20 -16.14 6.91
CA SER A 5 -4.06 -15.13 6.29
C SER A 5 -4.09 -13.90 7.20
N ILE A 6 -3.64 -12.75 6.71
CA ILE A 6 -3.72 -11.48 7.44
C ILE A 6 -5.21 -11.14 7.64
N VAL A 7 -5.68 -11.38 8.86
CA VAL A 7 -6.95 -10.88 9.39
C VAL A 7 -6.78 -9.38 9.59
N HIS A 8 -7.78 -8.60 9.20
CA HIS A 8 -7.82 -7.16 9.37
C HIS A 8 -7.31 -6.76 10.76
N ASP A 9 -6.22 -5.99 10.79
CA ASP A 9 -5.61 -5.46 12.00
C ASP A 9 -5.98 -3.98 12.15
N PRO A 10 -7.08 -3.66 12.85
CA PRO A 10 -7.52 -2.28 13.04
C PRO A 10 -6.58 -1.48 13.95
N THR A 11 -5.68 -2.12 14.70
CA THR A 11 -4.75 -1.45 15.62
C THR A 11 -3.32 -1.39 15.09
N SER A 12 -3.02 -2.01 13.94
CA SER A 12 -1.65 -2.15 13.38
C SER A 12 -0.64 -2.71 14.41
N SER A 13 -1.09 -3.62 15.27
CA SER A 13 -0.26 -4.24 16.31
C SER A 13 0.45 -5.51 15.83
N LEU A 14 0.07 -6.07 14.68
CA LEU A 14 0.65 -7.32 14.16
C LEU A 14 1.90 -7.02 13.33
N ASP A 15 3.04 -7.34 13.94
CA ASP A 15 4.37 -7.63 13.38
C ASP A 15 4.91 -6.67 12.31
N ALA A 16 5.87 -5.84 12.74
CA ALA A 16 6.81 -5.18 11.83
C ALA A 16 7.82 -6.16 11.18
N ASP A 17 7.86 -7.43 11.63
CA ASP A 17 8.88 -8.41 11.25
C ASP A 17 8.45 -9.38 10.14
N ILE A 18 7.16 -9.40 9.74
CA ILE A 18 6.69 -10.23 8.63
C ILE A 18 6.80 -9.44 7.32
N PRO A 19 7.60 -9.92 6.34
CA PRO A 19 7.70 -9.23 5.06
C PRO A 19 6.34 -9.19 4.37
N LEU A 20 5.99 -8.00 3.89
CA LEU A 20 4.75 -7.77 3.16
C LEU A 20 4.70 -8.63 1.90
N ASP A 21 3.65 -9.46 1.77
CA ASP A 21 3.41 -10.24 0.54
C ASP A 21 2.96 -9.31 -0.59
N ARG A 22 3.96 -8.71 -1.26
CA ARG A 22 3.76 -7.76 -2.34
C ARG A 22 3.01 -8.36 -3.51
N SER A 23 3.43 -9.54 -3.97
CA SER A 23 2.86 -10.22 -5.13
C SER A 23 1.35 -10.43 -4.96
N LEU A 24 0.94 -10.95 -3.81
CA LEU A 24 -0.47 -11.22 -3.51
C LEU A 24 -1.31 -9.94 -3.56
N HIS A 25 -0.83 -8.85 -2.97
CA HIS A 25 -1.58 -7.61 -2.91
C HIS A 25 -1.54 -6.82 -4.23
N GLU A 26 -0.50 -6.95 -5.04
CA GLU A 26 -0.46 -6.41 -6.41
C GLU A 26 -1.46 -7.13 -7.33
N GLN A 27 -1.53 -8.46 -7.25
CA GLN A 27 -2.52 -9.26 -7.97
C GLN A 27 -3.95 -8.91 -7.56
N LEU A 28 -4.19 -8.78 -6.25
CA LEU A 28 -5.48 -8.35 -5.72
C LEU A 28 -5.85 -6.94 -6.22
N ALA A 29 -4.93 -5.98 -6.13
CA ALA A 29 -5.16 -4.63 -6.63
C ALA A 29 -5.41 -4.61 -8.15
N ALA A 30 -4.68 -5.41 -8.93
CA ALA A 30 -4.92 -5.54 -10.37
C ALA A 30 -6.31 -6.11 -10.68
N THR A 31 -6.72 -7.14 -9.93
CA THR A 31 -8.04 -7.76 -10.06
C THR A 31 -9.15 -6.73 -9.77
N VAL A 32 -9.06 -6.02 -8.65
CA VAL A 32 -10.03 -4.97 -8.28
C VAL A 32 -10.12 -3.86 -9.34
N LEU A 33 -9.00 -3.49 -9.96
CA LEU A 33 -8.97 -2.48 -11.01
C LEU A 33 -9.53 -2.95 -12.35
N SER A 34 -9.65 -4.27 -12.55
CA SER A 34 -10.29 -4.86 -13.73
C SER A 34 -11.82 -4.94 -13.61
N TRP A 35 -12.36 -4.90 -12.38
CA TRP A 35 -13.80 -4.96 -12.15
C TRP A 35 -14.53 -3.76 -12.74
N THR A 36 -15.58 -4.06 -13.51
CA THR A 36 -16.42 -3.06 -14.18
C THR A 36 -17.85 -3.12 -13.63
N PRO A 37 -18.50 -1.98 -13.32
CA PRO A 37 -19.88 -1.98 -12.87
C PRO A 37 -20.82 -2.60 -13.92
N GLY A 38 -21.71 -3.50 -13.50
CA GLY A 38 -22.70 -4.14 -14.37
C GLY A 38 -22.19 -5.35 -15.15
N ASP A 39 -20.96 -5.79 -14.89
CA ASP A 39 -20.40 -7.04 -15.43
C ASP A 39 -20.82 -8.25 -14.55
N ASP A 40 -21.20 -9.37 -15.17
CA ASP A 40 -21.55 -10.61 -14.48
C ASP A 40 -20.36 -11.23 -13.71
N SER A 41 -19.13 -10.83 -14.04
CA SER A 41 -17.91 -11.22 -13.32
C SER A 41 -17.67 -10.41 -12.03
N LEU A 42 -18.53 -9.44 -11.72
CA LEU A 42 -18.39 -8.63 -10.51
C LEU A 42 -18.70 -9.48 -9.26
N PRO A 43 -17.82 -9.51 -8.24
CA PRO A 43 -18.09 -10.24 -7.02
C PRO A 43 -19.30 -9.68 -6.25
N PRO A 44 -19.92 -10.48 -5.37
CA PRO A 44 -20.89 -10.00 -4.40
C PRO A 44 -20.39 -8.78 -3.61
N THR A 45 -21.32 -7.88 -3.25
CA THR A 45 -21.01 -6.66 -2.49
C THR A 45 -20.17 -6.91 -1.24
N ALA A 46 -20.48 -7.97 -0.48
CA ALA A 46 -19.74 -8.33 0.73
C ALA A 46 -18.27 -8.66 0.44
N ASP A 47 -17.97 -9.32 -0.69
CA ASP A 47 -16.61 -9.65 -1.09
C ASP A 47 -15.84 -8.40 -1.52
N ILE A 48 -16.50 -7.47 -2.22
CA ILE A 48 -15.91 -6.18 -2.59
C ILE A 48 -15.56 -5.38 -1.34
N GLU A 49 -16.46 -5.33 -0.35
CA GLU A 49 -16.23 -4.66 0.94
C GLU A 49 -15.05 -5.31 1.69
N GLN A 50 -15.01 -6.64 1.74
CA GLN A 50 -13.92 -7.36 2.39
C GLN A 50 -12.56 -7.11 1.71
N VAL A 51 -12.54 -7.06 0.37
CA VAL A 51 -11.33 -6.72 -0.38
C VAL A 51 -10.91 -5.27 -0.13
N ALA A 52 -11.85 -4.33 -0.03
CA ALA A 52 -11.54 -2.95 0.33
C ALA A 52 -10.91 -2.85 1.72
N LEU A 53 -11.43 -3.57 2.71
CA LEU A 53 -10.85 -3.64 4.06
C LEU A 53 -9.45 -4.24 4.06
N ARG A 54 -9.24 -5.32 3.30
CA ARG A 54 -7.92 -5.95 3.14
C ARG A 54 -6.90 -4.99 2.53
N LEU A 55 -7.26 -4.31 1.44
CA LEU A 55 -6.38 -3.32 0.80
C LEU A 55 -6.10 -2.12 1.72
N THR A 56 -7.06 -1.74 2.56
CA THR A 56 -6.90 -0.69 3.58
C THR A 56 -5.87 -1.10 4.64
N GLY A 57 -5.98 -2.32 5.19
CA GLY A 57 -5.00 -2.85 6.14
C GLY A 57 -3.59 -2.90 5.53
N TYR A 58 -3.49 -3.39 4.30
CA TYR A 58 -2.22 -3.45 3.57
C TYR A 58 -1.62 -2.07 3.28
N ALA A 59 -2.43 -1.09 2.88
CA ALA A 59 -1.98 0.27 2.64
C ALA A 59 -1.42 0.93 3.91
N ASN A 60 -2.00 0.67 5.08
CA ASN A 60 -1.46 1.15 6.35
C ASN A 60 -0.07 0.58 6.64
N LEU A 61 0.15 -0.70 6.36
CA LEU A 61 1.48 -1.32 6.50
C LEU A 61 2.48 -0.72 5.51
N LEU A 62 2.08 -0.53 4.24
CA LEU A 62 2.92 0.11 3.24
C LEU A 62 3.29 1.55 3.60
N VAL A 63 2.38 2.31 4.22
CA VAL A 63 2.71 3.67 4.70
C VAL A 63 3.85 3.62 5.71
N ARG A 64 3.81 2.68 6.67
CA ARG A 64 4.87 2.50 7.67
C ARG A 64 6.20 2.08 7.02
N GLU A 65 6.14 1.16 6.08
CA GLU A 65 7.31 0.69 5.33
C GLU A 65 7.96 1.84 4.55
N VAL A 66 7.19 2.54 3.70
CA VAL A 66 7.67 3.69 2.93
C VAL A 66 8.25 4.77 3.85
N GLN A 67 7.60 5.04 4.98
CA GLN A 67 8.09 6.00 5.96
C GLN A 67 9.43 5.56 6.56
N SER A 68 9.54 4.31 7.01
CA SER A 68 10.77 3.72 7.56
C SER A 68 11.92 3.82 6.55
N THR A 69 11.69 3.33 5.32
CA THR A 69 12.71 3.36 4.27
C THR A 69 13.11 4.79 3.89
N ALA A 70 12.15 5.72 3.82
CA ALA A 70 12.44 7.12 3.50
C ALA A 70 13.20 7.84 4.62
N MET A 71 12.97 7.46 5.89
CA MET A 71 13.73 7.98 7.03
C MET A 71 15.18 7.47 7.04
N ALA A 72 15.43 6.27 6.54
CA ALA A 72 16.77 5.68 6.43
C ALA A 72 17.63 6.33 5.33
N LEU A 73 17.04 7.02 4.36
CA LEU A 73 17.80 7.78 3.37
C LEU A 73 18.62 8.91 4.03
N PRO A 74 19.79 9.27 3.49
CA PRO A 74 20.53 10.45 3.93
C PRO A 74 19.67 11.73 3.87
N ARG A 75 19.83 12.63 4.85
CA ARG A 75 19.14 13.94 4.86
C ARG A 75 19.78 14.90 3.86
N ASP A 76 21.10 14.88 3.82
CA ASP A 76 21.93 15.61 2.87
C ASP A 76 22.44 14.59 1.86
N GLY A 77 21.89 14.63 0.65
CA GLY A 77 22.15 13.65 -0.40
C GLY A 77 22.01 14.27 -1.77
N GLN A 78 22.26 13.47 -2.80
CA GLN A 78 22.06 13.91 -4.18
C GLN A 78 20.59 14.33 -4.40
N ALA A 79 20.35 15.17 -5.42
CA ALA A 79 19.02 15.65 -5.77
C ALA A 79 18.00 14.51 -5.96
N SER A 80 18.44 13.34 -6.44
CA SER A 80 17.64 12.13 -6.57
C SER A 80 17.13 11.59 -5.23
N THR A 81 17.98 11.55 -4.20
CA THR A 81 17.62 11.13 -2.83
C THR A 81 16.61 12.09 -2.21
N VAL A 82 16.83 13.40 -2.36
CA VAL A 82 15.91 14.44 -1.88
C VAL A 82 14.55 14.34 -2.58
N ALA A 83 14.54 14.13 -3.90
CA ALA A 83 13.33 13.92 -4.68
C ALA A 83 12.57 12.66 -4.24
N ALA A 84 13.26 11.54 -4.03
CA ALA A 84 12.66 10.29 -3.57
C ALA A 84 11.98 10.45 -2.20
N ARG A 85 12.66 11.07 -1.23
CA ARG A 85 12.08 11.39 0.10
C ARG A 85 10.85 12.29 0.00
N THR A 86 10.92 13.31 -0.84
CA THR A 86 9.83 14.28 -1.02
C THR A 86 8.59 13.59 -1.60
N LEU A 87 8.76 12.79 -2.65
CA LEU A 87 7.67 12.02 -3.26
C LEU A 87 7.09 11.00 -2.29
N ALA A 88 7.92 10.34 -1.48
CA ALA A 88 7.47 9.43 -0.43
C ALA A 88 6.60 10.13 0.61
N HIS A 89 7.01 11.30 1.10
CA HIS A 89 6.20 12.09 2.04
C HIS A 89 4.85 12.53 1.44
N ILE A 90 4.83 12.93 0.17
CA ILE A 90 3.58 13.29 -0.53
C ILE A 90 2.66 12.06 -0.62
N ALA A 91 3.19 10.90 -1.02
CA ALA A 91 2.43 9.66 -1.12
C ALA A 91 1.89 9.21 0.24
N ILE A 92 2.70 9.29 1.31
CA ILE A 92 2.28 9.00 2.68
C ILE A 92 1.18 9.96 3.13
N GLY A 93 1.35 11.26 2.93
CA GLY A 93 0.35 12.25 3.33
C GLY A 93 -0.99 12.07 2.61
N GLU A 94 -0.96 11.73 1.31
CA GLU A 94 -2.14 11.34 0.54
C GLU A 94 -2.78 10.08 1.09
N ALA A 95 -1.99 9.05 1.37
CA ALA A 95 -2.46 7.79 1.91
C ALA A 95 -3.15 7.97 3.25
N ILE A 96 -2.51 8.63 4.21
CA ILE A 96 -3.08 8.91 5.53
C ILE A 96 -4.41 9.64 5.37
N ARG A 97 -4.47 10.70 4.55
CA ARG A 97 -5.71 11.45 4.33
C ARG A 97 -6.84 10.57 3.77
N ARG A 98 -6.54 9.67 2.84
CA ARG A 98 -7.53 8.76 2.23
C ARG A 98 -7.97 7.65 3.18
N LEU A 99 -7.05 7.14 4.00
CA LEU A 99 -7.31 6.04 4.93
C LEU A 99 -8.05 6.53 6.19
N SER A 100 -7.89 7.81 6.57
CA SER A 100 -8.61 8.43 7.69
C SER A 100 -10.12 8.59 7.46
N VAL A 101 -10.59 8.47 6.22
CA VAL A 101 -12.03 8.51 5.92
C VAL A 101 -12.58 7.09 6.08
N PRO A 102 -13.41 6.82 7.11
CA PRO A 102 -13.99 5.50 7.27
C PRO A 102 -14.85 5.16 6.05
N PRO A 103 -14.77 3.92 5.52
CA PRO A 103 -15.62 3.50 4.43
C PRO A 103 -17.08 3.61 4.86
N VAL A 104 -17.87 4.40 4.14
CA VAL A 104 -19.32 4.53 4.40
C VAL A 104 -19.99 3.25 3.92
N PRO A 105 -20.60 2.44 4.81
CA PRO A 105 -21.22 1.18 4.42
C PRO A 105 -22.30 1.39 3.36
N GLY A 106 -22.34 0.52 2.33
CA GLY A 106 -23.40 0.49 1.32
C GLY A 106 -23.36 1.56 0.21
N ARG A 107 -22.52 2.60 0.30
CA ARG A 107 -22.43 3.63 -0.75
C ARG A 107 -21.17 3.45 -1.62
N HIS A 108 -21.34 2.78 -2.75
CA HIS A 108 -20.31 2.54 -3.79
C HIS A 108 -19.08 1.71 -3.36
N PRO A 109 -19.28 0.47 -2.87
CA PRO A 109 -18.20 -0.41 -2.40
C PRO A 109 -17.11 -0.64 -3.46
N LEU A 110 -17.49 -0.80 -4.74
CA LEU A 110 -16.55 -0.94 -5.85
C LEU A 110 -15.62 0.27 -6.01
N ARG A 111 -16.15 1.49 -5.89
CA ARG A 111 -15.33 2.71 -6.00
C ARG A 111 -14.33 2.82 -4.85
N VAL A 112 -14.75 2.42 -3.65
CA VAL A 112 -13.86 2.37 -2.48
C VAL A 112 -12.74 1.36 -2.71
N ALA A 113 -13.07 0.13 -3.09
CA ALA A 113 -12.09 -0.91 -3.39
C ALA A 113 -11.07 -0.45 -4.47
N GLN A 114 -11.55 0.14 -5.57
CA GLN A 114 -10.69 0.68 -6.62
C GLN A 114 -9.82 1.85 -6.16
N SER A 115 -10.34 2.73 -5.30
CA SER A 115 -9.55 3.81 -4.70
C SER A 115 -8.40 3.25 -3.87
N GLN A 116 -8.68 2.25 -3.02
CA GLN A 116 -7.65 1.58 -2.21
C GLN A 116 -6.63 0.83 -3.08
N ALA A 117 -7.07 0.17 -4.15
CA ALA A 117 -6.17 -0.51 -5.09
C ALA A 117 -5.20 0.47 -5.79
N ARG A 118 -5.70 1.65 -6.20
CA ARG A 118 -4.83 2.72 -6.75
C ARG A 118 -3.86 3.24 -5.72
N LEU A 119 -4.29 3.37 -4.46
CA LEU A 119 -3.44 3.83 -3.38
C LEU A 119 -2.29 2.85 -3.11
N VAL A 120 -2.59 1.55 -3.05
CA VAL A 120 -1.58 0.48 -2.91
C VAL A 120 -0.53 0.57 -4.03
N ARG A 121 -0.96 0.67 -5.30
CA ARG A 121 -0.03 0.84 -6.44
C ARG A 121 0.85 2.08 -6.29
N ALA A 122 0.28 3.21 -5.87
CA ALA A 122 1.03 4.45 -5.69
C ALA A 122 2.08 4.32 -4.56
N LEU A 123 1.74 3.65 -3.47
CA LEU A 123 2.65 3.40 -2.36
C LEU A 123 3.79 2.44 -2.74
N HIS A 124 3.51 1.40 -3.54
CA HIS A 124 4.58 0.54 -4.09
C HIS A 124 5.54 1.32 -4.98
N VAL A 125 5.03 2.17 -5.87
CA VAL A 125 5.89 3.03 -6.71
C VAL A 125 6.73 3.99 -5.84
N ALA A 126 6.16 4.52 -4.76
CA ALA A 126 6.90 5.35 -3.83
C ALA A 126 8.00 4.55 -3.12
N LEU A 127 7.70 3.34 -2.64
CA LEU A 127 8.67 2.45 -2.01
C LEU A 127 9.83 2.11 -2.95
N ASP A 128 9.53 1.72 -4.20
CA ASP A 128 10.53 1.37 -5.21
C ASP A 128 11.48 2.54 -5.48
N ARG A 129 10.96 3.77 -5.54
CA ARG A 129 11.77 4.98 -5.72
C ARG A 129 12.68 5.26 -4.53
N VAL A 130 12.19 5.04 -3.32
CA VAL A 130 12.98 5.21 -2.10
C VAL A 130 14.08 4.16 -2.03
N LEU A 131 13.76 2.89 -2.31
CA LEU A 131 14.73 1.80 -2.37
C LEU A 131 15.80 2.01 -3.45
N ALA A 132 15.41 2.47 -4.64
CA ALA A 132 16.35 2.79 -5.71
C ALA A 132 17.26 3.99 -5.39
N ALA A 133 16.83 4.88 -4.49
CA ALA A 133 17.62 6.02 -4.03
C ALA A 133 18.49 5.70 -2.81
N ALA A 134 18.37 4.50 -2.24
CA ALA A 134 19.23 4.05 -1.16
C ALA A 134 20.66 3.90 -1.69
N PRO A 135 21.68 4.39 -0.96
CA PRO A 135 23.05 4.22 -1.39
C PRO A 135 23.36 2.71 -1.47
N VAL A 136 23.77 2.24 -2.66
CA VAL A 136 24.37 0.93 -2.80
C VAL A 136 25.59 0.90 -1.88
N SER A 137 25.52 0.06 -0.84
CA SER A 137 26.68 -0.20 0.01
C SER A 137 27.67 -0.96 -0.85
N VAL A 138 28.59 -0.23 -1.50
CA VAL A 138 29.73 -0.85 -2.16
C VAL A 138 30.65 -1.33 -1.06
N THR A 139 30.45 -2.56 -0.61
CA THR A 139 31.43 -3.28 0.20
C THR A 139 32.62 -3.58 -0.71
N SER A 140 33.62 -2.70 -0.72
CA SER A 140 34.91 -3.02 -1.33
C SER A 140 35.67 -4.00 -0.41
N PRO A 141 36.36 -5.01 -0.99
CA PRO A 141 37.19 -5.97 -0.25
C PRO A 141 38.48 -5.36 0.32
#